data_AF-A0A3D3G6C9-F1
#
_entry.id   AF-A0A3D3G6C9-F1
#
_cell.length_a   1.000
_cell.length_b   1.000
_cell.length_c   1.000
_cell.angle_alpha   90.00
_cell.angle_beta   90.00
_cell.angle_gamma   90.00
#
_symmetry.space_group_name_H-M   'P 1'
#
loop_
_entity.id
_entity.type
_entity.pdbx_description
1 polymer ?
#
loop_
_entity_poly.entity_id
_entity_poly.type
_entity_poly.pdbx_seq_one_letter_code
_entity_poly.pdbx_strand_id
1 'polypeptide(L)'
;MRKTIKIIVIFWAILAALRLSSPLAEAAKKRVRVTPIKGVAYSSAKLSRPTNSIVLSLLNLGKVSKISYTLSYTANGIDQGVVGSLIPTDQTTDSRDLYFGTCSKGVCTPHHNITNATLTVSVTLKSGGVYTKRYIIRI
;
A
#
# COMPACT_ATOMS: atom_id res chain seq x y z
N MET A 1 -31.71 54.75 33.99
CA MET A 1 -31.67 53.28 34.17
C MET A 1 -31.76 52.45 32.88
N ARG A 2 -32.55 52.82 31.86
CA ARG A 2 -32.75 51.99 30.65
C ARG A 2 -31.53 51.91 29.69
N LYS A 3 -30.62 52.90 29.73
CA LYS A 3 -29.41 52.95 28.87
C LYS A 3 -28.25 52.07 29.39
N THR A 4 -28.07 51.97 30.71
CA THR A 4 -27.01 51.15 31.33
C THR A 4 -27.26 49.65 31.14
N ILE A 5 -28.53 49.22 31.16
CA ILE A 5 -28.92 47.82 30.90
C ILE A 5 -28.57 47.41 29.46
N LYS A 6 -28.76 48.29 28.46
CA LYS A 6 -28.40 48.00 27.07
C LYS A 6 -26.90 47.81 26.88
N ILE A 7 -26.08 48.61 27.55
CA ILE A 7 -24.62 48.51 27.48
C ILE A 7 -24.14 47.18 28.10
N ILE A 8 -24.72 46.77 29.22
CA ILE A 8 -24.40 45.49 29.87
C ILE A 8 -24.76 44.32 28.97
N VAL A 9 -25.93 44.34 28.32
CA VAL A 9 -26.36 43.28 27.40
C VAL A 9 -25.44 43.18 26.18
N ILE A 10 -25.04 44.32 25.60
CA ILE A 10 -24.12 44.36 24.46
C ILE A 10 -22.75 43.81 24.86
N PHE A 11 -22.26 44.18 26.06
CA PHE A 11 -20.98 43.70 26.56
C PHE A 11 -20.99 42.17 26.77
N TRP A 12 -22.06 41.63 27.36
CA TRP A 12 -22.23 40.18 27.50
C TRP A 12 -22.39 39.46 26.17
N ALA A 13 -23.06 40.06 25.18
CA ALA A 13 -23.18 39.49 23.84
C ALA A 13 -21.83 39.40 23.11
N ILE A 14 -20.99 40.43 23.22
CA ILE A 14 -19.64 40.44 22.64
C ILE A 14 -18.74 39.43 23.35
N LEU A 15 -18.82 39.34 24.68
CA LEU A 15 -18.04 38.38 25.47
C LEU A 15 -18.43 36.92 25.14
N ALA A 16 -19.72 36.66 24.90
CA ALA A 16 -20.20 35.37 24.43
C ALA A 16 -19.69 35.05 23.02
N ALA A 17 -19.73 36.01 22.09
CA ALA A 17 -19.24 35.81 20.72
C ALA A 17 -17.73 35.48 20.66
N LEU A 18 -16.92 36.07 21.55
CA LEU A 18 -15.49 35.79 21.68
C LEU A 18 -15.17 34.39 22.23
N ARG A 19 -16.12 33.73 22.91
CA ARG A 19 -15.95 32.36 23.43
C ARG A 19 -16.33 31.28 22.41
N LEU A 20 -17.13 31.61 21.41
CA LEU A 20 -17.57 30.66 20.38
C LEU A 20 -16.58 30.52 19.21
N SER A 21 -15.59 31.40 19.08
CA SER A 21 -14.70 31.47 17.92
C SER A 21 -13.36 30.78 18.10
N SER A 22 -13.17 29.90 19.10
CA SER A 22 -11.91 29.16 19.21
C SER A 22 -11.73 28.26 17.97
N PRO A 23 -10.70 28.47 17.14
CA PRO A 23 -10.42 27.55 16.05
C PRO A 23 -10.02 26.20 16.67
N LEU A 24 -10.61 25.12 16.16
CA LEU A 24 -10.13 23.77 16.43
C LEU A 24 -8.67 23.71 15.96
N ALA A 25 -7.74 23.64 16.91
CA ALA A 25 -6.32 23.55 16.61
C ALA A 25 -6.04 22.20 15.94
N GLU A 26 -6.01 22.16 14.61
CA GLU A 26 -5.56 21.00 13.85
C GLU A 26 -4.03 20.89 13.97
N ALA A 27 -3.57 20.09 14.93
CA ALA A 27 -2.17 19.74 15.04
C ALA A 27 -1.78 18.83 13.88
N ALA A 28 -1.03 19.37 12.90
CA ALA A 28 -0.46 18.60 11.82
C ALA A 28 0.43 17.47 12.39
N LYS A 29 0.10 16.21 12.05
CA LYS A 29 0.86 15.03 12.52
C LYS A 29 2.32 15.16 12.12
N LYS A 30 3.23 15.09 13.10
CA LYS A 30 4.69 15.13 12.86
C LYS A 30 5.07 14.04 11.85
N ARG A 31 5.63 14.45 10.71
CA ARG A 31 6.10 13.53 9.67
C ARG A 31 7.39 12.86 10.16
N VAL A 32 7.28 11.62 10.61
CA VAL A 32 8.45 10.79 10.97
C VAL A 32 9.05 10.25 9.67
N ARG A 33 10.30 10.63 9.38
CA ARG A 33 11.06 10.06 8.25
C ARG A 33 11.53 8.67 8.67
N VAL A 34 10.93 7.63 8.09
CA VAL A 34 11.42 6.26 8.25
C VAL A 34 12.70 6.12 7.44
N THR A 35 13.84 6.01 8.12
CA THR A 35 15.11 5.72 7.46
C THR A 35 15.01 4.32 6.84
N PRO A 36 15.26 4.15 5.53
CA PRO A 36 15.25 2.83 4.92
C PRO A 36 16.34 1.97 5.60
N ILE A 37 15.93 0.89 6.25
CA ILE A 37 16.84 -0.02 6.93
C ILE A 37 17.73 -0.68 5.86
N LYS A 38 19.04 -0.51 6.00
CA LYS A 38 20.03 -1.13 5.10
C LYS A 38 19.96 -2.65 5.28
N GLY A 39 19.80 -3.40 4.19
CA GLY A 39 19.73 -4.87 4.21
C GLY A 39 18.34 -5.47 4.43
N VAL A 40 17.27 -4.70 4.24
CA VAL A 40 15.90 -5.26 4.11
C VAL A 40 15.79 -5.97 2.76
N ALA A 41 15.01 -7.05 2.74
CA ALA A 41 14.74 -7.79 1.50
C ALA A 41 14.21 -6.83 0.43
N TYR A 42 14.79 -6.91 -0.75
CA TYR A 42 14.43 -6.05 -1.86
C TYR A 42 13.50 -6.82 -2.80
N SER A 43 12.41 -6.18 -3.19
CA SER A 43 11.53 -6.66 -4.23
C SER A 43 11.49 -5.69 -5.41
N SER A 44 11.41 -6.23 -6.61
CA SER A 44 11.13 -5.51 -7.84
C SER A 44 10.12 -6.28 -8.70
N ALA A 45 9.30 -5.54 -9.44
CA ALA A 45 8.30 -6.09 -10.33
C ALA A 45 8.55 -5.54 -11.73
N LYS A 46 8.62 -6.43 -12.73
CA LYS A 46 8.76 -6.04 -14.13
C LYS A 46 7.69 -6.73 -14.96
N LEU A 47 6.98 -5.95 -15.78
CA LEU A 47 6.07 -6.50 -16.77
C LEU A 47 6.88 -7.16 -17.89
N SER A 48 6.60 -8.43 -18.15
CA SER A 48 7.09 -9.19 -19.29
C SER A 48 5.98 -9.30 -20.32
N ARG A 49 6.09 -8.49 -21.40
CA ARG A 49 5.14 -8.52 -22.51
C ARG A 49 5.13 -9.86 -23.27
N PRO A 50 6.28 -10.50 -23.57
CA PRO A 50 6.29 -11.76 -24.32
C PRO A 50 5.57 -12.90 -23.60
N THR A 51 5.69 -12.96 -22.27
CA THR A 51 5.10 -14.03 -21.46
C THR A 51 3.79 -13.62 -20.78
N ASN A 52 3.27 -12.42 -21.08
CA ASN A 52 2.08 -11.82 -20.47
C ASN A 52 2.02 -12.02 -18.93
N SER A 53 3.11 -11.66 -18.26
CA SER A 53 3.28 -11.91 -16.83
C SER A 53 4.04 -10.78 -16.14
N ILE A 54 3.99 -10.76 -14.81
CA ILE A 54 4.87 -9.94 -13.99
C ILE A 54 5.95 -10.82 -13.39
N VAL A 55 7.20 -10.48 -13.68
CA VAL A 55 8.37 -11.09 -13.04
C VAL A 55 8.62 -10.35 -11.73
N LEU A 56 8.32 -11.02 -10.61
CA LEU A 56 8.64 -10.56 -9.26
C LEU A 56 10.02 -11.10 -8.86
N SER A 57 11.02 -10.23 -8.80
CA SER A 57 12.35 -10.58 -8.33
C SER A 57 12.51 -10.21 -6.86
N LEU A 58 13.05 -11.13 -6.07
CA LEU A 58 13.25 -11.04 -4.64
C LEU A 58 14.73 -11.22 -4.33
N LEU A 59 15.31 -10.29 -3.57
CA LEU A 59 16.73 -10.28 -3.21
C LEU A 59 16.90 -10.10 -1.70
N ASN A 60 18.08 -10.45 -1.19
CA ASN A 60 18.48 -10.34 0.22
C ASN A 60 17.57 -11.14 1.17
N LEU A 61 17.25 -12.38 0.77
CA LEU A 61 16.30 -13.25 1.48
C LEU A 61 16.83 -13.86 2.79
N GLY A 62 18.13 -13.80 3.08
CA GLY A 62 18.72 -14.46 4.26
C GLY A 62 18.17 -14.02 5.61
N LYS A 63 17.60 -12.80 5.69
CA LYS A 63 16.97 -12.23 6.92
C LYS A 63 15.44 -12.31 6.91
N VAL A 64 14.85 -12.96 5.91
CA VAL A 64 13.41 -13.04 5.70
C VAL A 64 12.87 -14.34 6.28
N SER A 65 11.75 -14.28 6.98
CA SER A 65 11.03 -15.47 7.46
C SER A 65 9.92 -15.88 6.49
N LYS A 66 9.20 -14.91 5.92
CA LYS A 66 8.10 -15.17 4.99
C LYS A 66 7.92 -14.01 4.01
N ILE A 67 7.61 -14.32 2.77
CA ILE A 67 7.14 -13.38 1.77
C ILE A 67 5.72 -13.78 1.38
N SER A 68 4.83 -12.80 1.27
CA SER A 68 3.49 -12.99 0.73
C SER A 68 3.26 -11.96 -0.36
N TYR A 69 2.70 -12.38 -1.47
CA TYR A 69 2.45 -11.50 -2.60
C TYR A 69 1.04 -11.72 -3.16
N THR A 70 0.46 -10.62 -3.63
CA THR A 70 -0.87 -10.59 -4.22
C THR A 70 -0.83 -9.71 -5.44
N LEU A 71 -0.98 -10.32 -6.61
CA LEU A 71 -1.31 -9.64 -7.84
C LEU A 71 -2.83 -9.55 -7.94
N SER A 72 -3.36 -8.36 -8.14
CA SER A 72 -4.78 -8.11 -8.41
C SER A 72 -4.89 -7.29 -9.69
N TYR A 73 -5.85 -7.62 -10.53
CA TYR A 73 -6.11 -6.93 -11.79
C TYR A 73 -7.54 -7.19 -12.24
N THR A 74 -8.06 -6.36 -13.14
CA THR A 74 -9.37 -6.58 -13.77
C THR A 74 -9.13 -7.04 -15.21
N ALA A 75 -9.80 -8.11 -15.64
CA ALA A 75 -9.76 -8.61 -17.01
C ALA A 75 -11.18 -8.75 -17.56
N ASN A 76 -11.45 -8.15 -18.73
CA ASN A 76 -12.80 -8.12 -19.32
C ASN A 76 -13.90 -7.68 -18.33
N GLY A 77 -13.58 -6.74 -17.44
CA GLY A 77 -14.52 -6.24 -16.41
C GLY A 77 -14.69 -7.14 -15.17
N ILE A 78 -13.94 -8.25 -15.07
CA ILE A 78 -13.99 -9.17 -13.93
C ILE A 78 -12.68 -9.07 -13.14
N ASP A 79 -12.78 -8.96 -11.82
CA ASP A 79 -11.60 -8.95 -10.96
C ASP A 79 -10.96 -10.34 -10.88
N GLN A 80 -9.64 -10.34 -11.01
CA GLN A 80 -8.78 -11.50 -11.08
C GLN A 80 -7.56 -11.28 -10.18
N GLY A 81 -6.86 -12.36 -9.85
CA GLY A 81 -5.64 -12.24 -9.06
C GLY A 81 -4.85 -13.51 -8.90
N VAL A 82 -3.63 -13.33 -8.43
CA VAL A 82 -2.71 -14.41 -8.04
C VAL A 82 -2.23 -14.11 -6.63
N VAL A 83 -2.44 -15.06 -5.73
CA VAL A 83 -1.94 -15.00 -4.35
C VAL A 83 -0.91 -16.08 -4.17
N GLY A 84 0.21 -15.74 -3.54
CA GLY A 84 1.22 -16.72 -3.20
C GLY A 84 2.05 -16.31 -2.00
N SER A 85 2.84 -17.28 -1.53
CA SER A 85 3.78 -17.06 -0.44
C SER A 85 5.02 -17.92 -0.62
N LEU A 86 6.12 -17.45 -0.04
CA LEU A 86 7.42 -18.10 -0.03
C LEU A 86 7.98 -18.06 1.39
N ILE A 87 8.55 -19.18 1.82
CA ILE A 87 9.38 -19.26 3.02
C ILE A 87 10.82 -19.50 2.54
N PRO A 88 11.71 -18.50 2.61
CA PRO A 88 13.10 -18.68 2.20
C PRO A 88 13.82 -19.58 3.22
N THR A 89 14.45 -20.66 2.75
CA THR A 89 15.30 -21.51 3.59
C THR A 89 16.75 -21.02 3.51
N ASP A 90 17.42 -21.28 2.39
CA ASP A 90 18.88 -21.05 2.25
C ASP A 90 19.25 -20.19 1.03
N GLN A 91 18.28 -19.80 0.22
CA GLN A 91 18.49 -18.95 -0.94
C GLN A 91 18.56 -17.46 -0.58
N THR A 92 19.45 -16.72 -1.24
CA THR A 92 19.58 -15.26 -1.09
C THR A 92 18.69 -14.48 -2.06
N THR A 93 18.25 -15.12 -3.14
CA THR A 93 17.39 -14.57 -4.18
C THR A 93 16.31 -15.57 -4.59
N ASP A 94 15.20 -15.09 -5.13
CA ASP A 94 14.15 -15.90 -5.75
C ASP A 94 13.40 -15.06 -6.80
N SER A 95 12.70 -15.72 -7.72
CA SER A 95 11.84 -15.06 -8.71
C SER A 95 10.51 -15.80 -8.85
N ARG A 96 9.45 -15.03 -9.09
CA ARG A 96 8.11 -15.57 -9.35
C ARG A 96 7.53 -14.92 -10.60
N ASP A 97 7.09 -15.75 -11.54
CA ASP A 97 6.37 -15.31 -12.71
C ASP A 97 4.86 -15.37 -12.42
N LEU A 98 4.24 -14.20 -12.36
CA LEU A 98 2.81 -14.04 -12.07
C LEU A 98 2.08 -13.81 -13.39
N TYR A 99 1.51 -14.88 -13.95
CA TYR A 99 0.86 -14.88 -15.25
C TYR A 99 -0.51 -14.19 -15.20
N PHE A 100 -0.81 -13.36 -16.20
CA PHE A 100 -2.14 -12.78 -16.38
C PHE A 100 -3.05 -13.76 -17.13
N GLY A 101 -3.47 -14.81 -16.44
CA GLY A 101 -4.33 -15.83 -17.02
C GLY A 101 -4.46 -17.05 -16.10
N THR A 102 -5.03 -18.11 -16.66
CA THR A 102 -5.20 -19.39 -15.97
C THR A 102 -4.46 -20.49 -16.71
N CYS A 103 -3.83 -21.40 -15.96
CA CYS A 103 -3.18 -22.58 -16.53
C CYS A 103 -3.84 -23.85 -15.99
N SER A 104 -4.17 -24.80 -16.88
CA SER A 104 -4.72 -26.10 -16.52
C SER A 104 -4.12 -27.19 -17.41
N LYS A 105 -3.67 -28.29 -16.80
CA LYS A 105 -3.06 -29.44 -17.51
C LYS A 105 -1.94 -29.05 -18.50
N GLY A 106 -1.15 -28.03 -18.17
CA GLY A 106 -0.04 -27.56 -19.00
C GLY A 106 -0.42 -26.57 -20.12
N VAL A 107 -1.70 -26.23 -20.27
CA VAL A 107 -2.16 -25.21 -21.22
C VAL A 107 -2.52 -23.94 -20.45
N CYS A 108 -1.93 -22.82 -20.84
CA CYS A 108 -2.21 -21.51 -20.26
C CYS A 108 -3.05 -20.67 -21.22
N THR A 109 -4.15 -20.12 -20.71
CA THR A 109 -5.01 -19.20 -21.45
C THR A 109 -4.81 -17.79 -20.89
N PRO A 110 -4.32 -16.83 -21.71
CA PRO A 110 -4.13 -15.46 -21.27
C PRO A 110 -5.48 -14.75 -21.06
N HIS A 111 -5.52 -13.86 -20.08
CA HIS A 111 -6.59 -12.89 -19.93
C HIS A 111 -6.32 -11.66 -20.81
N HIS A 112 -7.39 -11.06 -21.34
CA HIS A 112 -7.34 -9.87 -22.20
C HIS A 112 -8.04 -8.68 -21.54
N ASN A 113 -7.83 -7.49 -22.12
CA ASN A 113 -8.38 -6.22 -21.61
C ASN A 113 -8.06 -5.98 -20.13
N ILE A 114 -6.78 -6.16 -19.79
CA ILE A 114 -6.31 -6.07 -18.41
C ILE A 114 -6.19 -4.61 -18.00
N THR A 115 -6.78 -4.27 -16.87
CA THR A 115 -6.74 -2.92 -16.27
C THR A 115 -6.50 -3.01 -14.76
N ASN A 116 -6.16 -1.87 -14.15
CA ASN A 116 -6.01 -1.72 -12.69
C ASN A 116 -5.02 -2.72 -12.02
N ALA A 117 -4.01 -3.18 -12.76
CA ALA A 117 -3.08 -4.18 -12.26
C ALA A 117 -2.18 -3.62 -11.14
N THR A 118 -2.23 -4.29 -9.99
CA THR A 118 -1.49 -3.94 -8.78
C THR A 118 -0.86 -5.17 -8.17
N LEU A 119 0.45 -5.12 -7.90
CA LEU A 119 1.15 -6.15 -7.15
C LEU A 119 1.49 -5.61 -5.75
N THR A 120 1.06 -6.32 -4.71
CA THR A 120 1.43 -6.04 -3.33
C THR A 120 2.35 -7.15 -2.84
N VAL A 121 3.50 -6.78 -2.28
CA VAL A 121 4.50 -7.71 -1.72
C VAL A 121 4.73 -7.34 -0.26
N SER A 122 4.49 -8.29 0.63
CA SER A 122 4.72 -8.19 2.07
C SER A 122 5.85 -9.12 2.48
N VAL A 123 6.92 -8.55 3.03
CA VAL A 123 8.10 -9.26 3.53
C VAL A 123 8.06 -9.22 5.04
N THR A 124 8.05 -10.39 5.67
CA THR A 124 8.23 -10.57 7.11
C THR A 124 9.69 -10.95 7.36
N LEU A 125 10.38 -10.17 8.18
CA LEU A 125 11.75 -10.48 8.59
C LEU A 125 11.75 -11.50 9.73
N LYS A 126 12.88 -12.21 9.90
CA LYS A 126 13.12 -13.09 11.06
C LYS A 126 13.07 -12.33 12.39
N SER A 127 13.34 -11.02 12.38
CA SER A 127 13.18 -10.14 13.54
C SER A 127 11.73 -9.75 13.86
N GLY A 128 10.75 -10.19 13.04
CA GLY A 128 9.32 -9.88 13.20
C GLY A 128 8.85 -8.62 12.46
N GLY A 129 9.76 -7.79 11.94
CA GLY A 129 9.38 -6.60 11.18
C GLY A 129 8.70 -6.94 9.84
N VAL A 130 7.62 -6.25 9.50
CA VAL A 130 6.86 -6.45 8.24
C VAL A 130 7.00 -5.23 7.34
N TYR A 131 7.36 -5.45 6.08
CA TYR A 131 7.50 -4.42 5.06
C TYR A 131 6.59 -4.73 3.88
N THR A 132 5.67 -3.83 3.58
CA THR A 132 4.76 -3.97 2.44
C THR A 132 5.09 -2.95 1.37
N LYS A 133 5.26 -3.43 0.13
CA LYS A 133 5.50 -2.60 -1.04
C LYS A 133 4.44 -2.88 -2.10
N ARG A 134 3.82 -1.81 -2.60
CA ARG A 134 2.81 -1.85 -3.65
C ARG A 134 3.39 -1.33 -4.96
N TYR A 135 3.20 -2.08 -6.04
CA TYR A 135 3.58 -1.74 -7.39
C TYR A 135 2.31 -1.54 -8.21
N ILE A 136 2.23 -0.38 -8.87
CA ILE A 136 1.19 -0.11 -9.87
C ILE A 136 1.78 -0.50 -11.21
N ILE A 137 1.11 -1.41 -11.90
CA ILE A 137 1.60 -2.01 -13.14
C ILE A 137 0.87 -1.34 -14.29
N ARG A 138 1.63 -0.68 -15.17
CA ARG A 138 1.11 -0.07 -16.39
C ARG A 138 1.25 -1.08 -17.51
N ILE A 139 0.11 -1.50 -18.04
CA ILE A 139 -0.01 -2.49 -19.11
C ILE A 139 0.07 -1.77 -20.46
#